data_AF-A0A1S0Z657-F1
#
_entry.id   AF-A0A1S0Z657-F1
#
_cell.length_a   1.000
_cell.length_b   1.000
_cell.length_c   1.000
_cell.angle_alpha   90.00
_cell.angle_beta   90.00
_cell.angle_gamma   90.00
#
_symmetry.space_group_name_H-M   'P 1'
#
loop_
_entity.id
_entity.type
_entity.pdbx_description
1 polymer ?
#
loop_
_entity_poly.entity_id
_entity_poly.type
_entity_poly.pdbx_seq_one_letter_code
_entity_poly.pdbx_strand_id
1 'polypeptide(L)'
;MIEYKQIEKIVYLIPARNFYDGLTDSKIARDYQNYIEFQSQKYNQTKTKEDWYELKRLIDEYESYLTGQVDVKRKLLWFGLLRRNKEEMEAECLNLIQRFHLEEWI
;
A
#
# COMPACT_ATOMS: atom_id res chain seq x y z
N MET A 1 -16.83 3.95 -23.01
CA MET A 1 -16.18 2.63 -23.12
C MET A 1 -14.88 2.72 -22.37
N ILE A 2 -14.72 1.94 -21.30
CA ILE A 2 -13.49 1.95 -20.50
C ILE A 2 -12.51 0.96 -21.16
N GLU A 3 -11.35 1.45 -21.57
CA GLU A 3 -10.28 0.65 -22.15
C GLU A 3 -9.37 0.03 -21.07
N TYR A 4 -8.68 -1.06 -21.41
CA TYR A 4 -7.75 -1.77 -20.51
C TYR A 4 -6.79 -0.86 -19.73
N LYS A 5 -6.15 0.09 -20.44
CA LYS A 5 -5.20 1.05 -19.85
C LYS A 5 -5.87 2.06 -18.90
N GLN A 6 -7.18 2.29 -19.05
CA GLN A 6 -7.93 3.18 -18.17
C GLN A 6 -8.27 2.47 -16.85
N ILE A 7 -8.54 1.16 -16.88
CA ILE A 7 -8.79 0.36 -15.67
C ILE A 7 -7.54 0.33 -14.78
N GLU A 8 -6.37 0.10 -15.39
CA GLU A 8 -5.08 0.14 -14.68
C GLU A 8 -4.90 1.49 -13.99
N LYS A 9 -5.10 2.60 -14.71
CA LYS A 9 -5.04 3.94 -14.15
C LYS A 9 -6.00 4.11 -12.98
N ILE A 10 -7.28 3.73 -13.12
CA ILE A 10 -8.29 3.82 -12.06
C ILE A 10 -7.82 3.09 -10.79
N VAL A 11 -7.21 1.91 -10.93
CA VAL A 11 -6.73 1.12 -9.79
C VAL A 11 -5.50 1.77 -9.12
N TYR A 12 -4.52 2.21 -9.90
CA TYR A 12 -3.31 2.85 -9.37
C TYR A 12 -3.59 4.22 -8.78
N LEU A 13 -4.70 4.80 -9.19
CA LEU A 13 -5.23 6.01 -8.64
C LEU A 13 -5.74 5.78 -7.18
N ILE A 14 -6.28 4.61 -6.82
CA ILE A 14 -6.74 4.38 -5.44
C ILE A 14 -5.58 4.61 -4.41
N PRO A 15 -5.77 5.48 -3.40
CA PRO A 15 -4.72 5.79 -2.42
C PRO A 15 -4.21 4.55 -1.68
N ALA A 16 -2.90 4.46 -1.46
CA ALA A 16 -2.26 3.28 -0.86
C ALA A 16 -2.87 2.85 0.49
N ARG A 17 -3.31 3.82 1.30
CA ARG A 17 -3.99 3.59 2.59
C ARG A 17 -5.22 2.69 2.49
N ASN A 18 -5.94 2.71 1.37
CA ASN A 18 -7.11 1.86 1.13
C ASN A 18 -6.74 0.38 0.93
N PHE A 19 -5.45 0.07 0.79
CA PHE A 19 -4.94 -1.30 0.65
C PHE A 19 -4.24 -1.80 1.94
N TYR A 20 -4.15 -0.96 2.99
CA TYR A 20 -3.51 -1.33 4.25
C TYR A 20 -4.37 -2.24 5.14
N ASP A 21 -5.66 -2.38 4.86
CA ASP A 21 -6.53 -3.29 5.61
C ASP A 21 -5.98 -4.73 5.61
N GLY A 22 -5.86 -5.32 6.80
CA GLY A 22 -5.24 -6.63 7.06
C GLY A 22 -3.74 -6.75 6.73
N LEU A 23 -3.11 -5.69 6.23
CA LEU A 23 -1.70 -5.68 5.84
C LEU A 23 -0.79 -5.36 7.03
N THR A 24 -1.15 -4.31 7.77
CA THR A 24 -0.42 -3.85 8.97
C THR A 24 -0.50 -4.86 10.11
N ASP A 25 -1.52 -5.72 10.11
CA ASP A 25 -1.73 -6.76 11.13
C ASP A 25 -1.06 -8.09 10.77
N SER A 26 -0.50 -8.19 9.55
CA SER A 26 0.23 -9.38 9.13
C SER A 26 1.41 -9.65 10.08
N LYS A 27 1.78 -10.93 10.23
CA LYS A 27 2.92 -11.30 11.06
C LYS A 27 4.19 -10.55 10.64
N ILE A 28 4.45 -10.49 9.33
CA ILE A 28 5.63 -9.81 8.77
C ILE A 28 5.62 -8.32 9.10
N ALA A 29 4.49 -7.63 8.93
CA ALA A 29 4.39 -6.21 9.27
C ALA A 29 4.62 -5.96 10.77
N ARG A 30 4.05 -6.80 11.64
CA ARG A 30 4.26 -6.71 13.09
C ARG A 30 5.72 -6.98 13.48
N ASP A 31 6.39 -7.91 12.82
CA ASP A 31 7.81 -8.18 13.07
C ASP A 31 8.67 -6.95 12.72
N TYR A 32 8.40 -6.28 11.60
CA TYR A 32 9.05 -5.00 11.27
C TYR A 32 8.76 -3.91 12.30
N GLN A 33 7.49 -3.71 12.66
CA GLN A 33 7.08 -2.70 13.64
C GLN A 33 7.75 -2.91 15.00
N ASN A 34 7.77 -4.14 15.50
CA ASN A 34 8.41 -4.51 16.76
C ASN A 34 9.92 -4.21 16.72
N TYR A 35 10.58 -4.51 15.59
CA TYR A 35 12.02 -4.27 15.48
C TYR A 35 12.35 -2.79 15.34
N ILE A 36 11.55 -2.03 14.59
CA ILE A 36 11.65 -0.57 14.52
C ILE A 36 11.44 0.06 15.91
N GLU A 37 10.45 -0.40 16.66
CA GLU A 37 10.19 0.08 18.02
C GLU A 37 11.39 -0.19 18.93
N PHE A 38 11.91 -1.42 18.92
CA PHE A 38 13.10 -1.79 19.68
C PHE A 38 14.31 -0.90 19.33
N GLN A 39 14.60 -0.69 18.04
CA GLN A 39 15.72 0.15 17.62
C GLN A 39 15.49 1.64 17.90
N SER A 40 14.25 2.11 17.84
CA SER A 40 13.89 3.48 18.23
C SER A 40 14.15 3.71 19.72
N GLN A 41 13.78 2.76 20.58
CA GLN A 41 14.08 2.81 22.02
C GLN A 41 15.59 2.79 22.27
N LYS A 42 16.33 1.92 21.58
CA LYS A 42 17.80 1.85 21.67
C LYS A 42 18.46 3.15 21.25
N TYR A 43 18.13 3.68 20.07
CA TYR A 43 18.65 4.96 19.60
C TYR A 43 18.32 6.10 20.58
N ASN A 44 17.13 6.09 21.19
CA ASN A 44 16.78 7.09 22.19
C ASN A 44 17.64 7.03 23.46
N GLN A 45 18.17 5.86 23.81
CA GLN A 45 19.08 5.70 24.94
C GLN A 45 20.52 6.06 24.56
N THR A 46 20.99 5.64 23.39
CA THR A 46 22.40 5.74 22.99
C THR A 46 22.73 7.03 22.25
N LYS A 47 21.79 7.55 21.45
CA LYS A 47 21.94 8.70 20.54
C LYS A 47 23.14 8.58 19.58
N THR A 48 23.56 7.35 19.28
CA THR A 48 24.69 7.07 18.37
C THR A 48 24.23 7.18 16.92
N LYS A 49 25.18 7.46 16.02
CA LYS A 49 24.89 7.53 14.58
C LYS A 49 24.58 6.15 14.01
N GLU A 50 25.27 5.12 14.50
CA GLU A 50 25.12 3.74 14.09
C GLU A 50 23.70 3.23 14.35
N ASP A 51 23.16 3.49 15.55
CA ASP A 51 21.79 3.10 15.88
C ASP A 51 20.75 3.91 15.07
N TRP A 52 21.05 5.19 14.77
CA TRP A 52 20.21 5.99 13.87
C TRP A 52 20.19 5.44 12.43
N TYR A 53 21.35 5.06 11.89
CA TYR A 53 21.44 4.46 10.55
C TYR A 53 20.67 3.15 10.47
N GLU A 54 20.77 2.30 11.49
CA GLU A 54 20.02 1.05 11.56
C GLU A 54 18.51 1.31 11.64
N LEU A 55 18.07 2.25 12.48
CA LEU A 55 16.65 2.62 12.56
C LEU A 55 16.13 3.13 11.21
N LYS A 56 16.89 4.00 10.54
CA LYS A 56 16.53 4.52 9.21
C LYS A 56 16.42 3.38 8.19
N ARG A 57 17.40 2.48 8.15
CA ARG A 57 17.38 1.30 7.26
C ARG A 57 16.12 0.47 7.46
N LEU A 58 15.72 0.23 8.71
CA LEU A 58 14.53 -0.56 9.02
C LEU A 58 13.23 0.12 8.59
N ILE A 59 13.14 1.44 8.75
CA ILE A 59 11.99 2.21 8.26
C ILE A 59 11.92 2.12 6.73
N ASP A 60 13.03 2.34 6.03
CA ASP A 60 13.09 2.26 4.56
C ASP A 60 12.71 0.84 4.04
N GLU A 61 13.16 -0.21 4.74
CA GLU A 61 12.80 -1.60 4.43
C GLU A 61 11.31 -1.88 4.65
N TYR A 62 10.74 -1.39 5.75
CA TYR A 62 9.33 -1.56 6.03
C TYR A 62 8.45 -0.79 5.03
N GLU A 63 8.79 0.45 4.70
CA GLU A 63 8.09 1.23 3.67
C GLU A 63 8.14 0.56 2.29
N SER A 64 9.30 -0.01 1.94
CA SER A 64 9.47 -0.79 0.71
C SER A 64 8.60 -2.04 0.70
N TYR A 65 8.53 -2.75 1.82
CA TYR A 65 7.63 -3.90 1.98
C TYR A 65 6.16 -3.49 1.81
N LEU A 66 5.70 -2.45 2.51
CA LEU A 66 4.34 -1.94 2.40
C LEU A 66 3.99 -1.57 0.95
N THR A 67 4.89 -0.85 0.27
CA THR A 67 4.73 -0.44 -1.12
C THR A 67 4.58 -1.65 -2.05
N GLY A 68 5.43 -2.66 -1.90
CA GLY A 68 5.36 -3.87 -2.71
C GLY A 68 4.05 -4.64 -2.52
N GLN A 69 3.55 -4.72 -1.28
CA GLN A 69 2.29 -5.39 -1.02
C GLN A 69 1.07 -4.61 -1.53
N VAL A 70 1.09 -3.28 -1.43
CA VAL A 70 0.05 -2.43 -2.05
C VAL A 70 0.01 -2.65 -3.56
N ASP A 71 1.17 -2.71 -4.21
CA ASP A 71 1.26 -3.00 -5.64
C ASP A 71 0.68 -4.38 -6.00
N VAL A 72 0.96 -5.41 -5.20
CA VAL A 72 0.34 -6.74 -5.36
C VAL A 72 -1.18 -6.65 -5.26
N LYS A 73 -1.72 -5.98 -4.23
CA LYS A 73 -3.17 -5.82 -4.05
C LYS A 73 -3.82 -5.02 -5.19
N ARG A 74 -3.16 -3.97 -5.70
CA ARG A 74 -3.59 -3.23 -6.89
C ARG A 74 -3.66 -4.15 -8.10
N LYS A 75 -2.61 -4.92 -8.38
CA LYS A 75 -2.60 -5.88 -9.49
C LYS A 75 -3.72 -6.91 -9.36
N LEU A 76 -3.97 -7.43 -8.15
CA LEU A 76 -5.08 -8.36 -7.90
C LEU A 76 -6.44 -7.72 -8.18
N LEU A 77 -6.67 -6.48 -7.73
CA LEU A 77 -7.90 -5.75 -8.03
C LEU A 77 -8.06 -5.54 -9.55
N TRP A 78 -6.99 -5.11 -10.21
CA TRP A 78 -6.98 -4.89 -11.65
C TRP A 78 -7.32 -6.17 -12.43
N PHE A 79 -6.64 -7.28 -12.15
CA PHE A 79 -6.95 -8.56 -12.78
C PHE A 79 -8.35 -9.06 -12.43
N GLY A 80 -8.84 -8.78 -11.22
CA GLY A 80 -10.21 -9.08 -10.81
C GLY A 80 -11.25 -8.33 -11.64
N LEU A 81 -11.04 -7.03 -11.90
CA LEU A 81 -11.92 -6.22 -12.76
C LEU A 81 -11.92 -6.72 -14.21
N LEU A 82 -10.76 -7.10 -14.73
CA LEU A 82 -10.63 -7.60 -16.11
C LEU A 82 -11.30 -8.95 -16.37
N ARG A 83 -11.52 -9.76 -15.32
CA ARG A 83 -12.19 -11.06 -15.41
C ARG A 83 -13.71 -10.96 -15.41
N ARG A 84 -14.27 -9.80 -15.06
CA ARG A 84 -15.72 -9.57 -15.04
C ARG A 84 -16.26 -9.41 -16.45
N ASN A 85 -17.57 -9.59 -16.61
CA ASN A 85 -18.21 -9.19 -17.86
C ASN A 85 -18.17 -7.66 -18.02
N LYS A 86 -18.42 -7.18 -19.24
CA LYS A 86 -18.23 -5.76 -19.57
C LYS A 86 -19.07 -4.82 -18.71
N GLU A 87 -20.34 -5.16 -18.49
CA GLU A 87 -21.27 -4.31 -17.74
C GLU A 87 -20.88 -4.22 -16.27
N GLU A 88 -20.54 -5.36 -15.65
CA GLU A 88 -20.05 -5.42 -14.28
C GLU A 88 -18.72 -4.70 -14.11
N MET A 89 -17.78 -4.87 -15.05
CA MET A 89 -16.49 -4.19 -15.02
C MET A 89 -16.67 -2.67 -15.08
N GLU A 90 -17.50 -2.17 -16.01
CA GLU A 90 -17.76 -0.74 -16.16
C GLU A 90 -18.46 -0.17 -14.90
N ALA A 91 -19.44 -0.89 -14.35
CA ALA A 91 -20.12 -0.48 -13.11
C ALA A 91 -19.18 -0.39 -11.91
N GLU A 92 -18.31 -1.39 -11.71
CA GLU A 92 -17.33 -1.39 -10.62
C GLU A 92 -16.28 -0.29 -10.80
N CYS A 93 -15.80 -0.07 -12.03
CA CYS A 93 -14.89 1.04 -12.31
C CYS A 93 -15.53 2.40 -11.98
N LEU A 94 -16.80 2.59 -12.32
CA LEU A 94 -17.54 3.80 -11.97
C LEU A 94 -17.70 3.96 -10.45
N ASN A 95 -18.00 2.88 -9.73
CA ASN A 95 -18.08 2.90 -8.27
C ASN A 95 -16.74 3.28 -7.63
N LEU A 96 -15.62 2.74 -8.14
CA LEU A 96 -14.28 3.10 -7.66
C LEU A 96 -13.96 4.57 -7.91
N ILE A 97 -14.27 5.09 -9.11
CA ILE A 97 -14.12 6.51 -9.42
C ILE A 97 -14.98 7.34 -8.47
N GLN A 98 -16.27 7.04 -8.34
CA GLN A 98 -17.17 7.78 -7.45
C GLN A 98 -16.69 7.75 -5.98
N ARG A 99 -16.13 6.65 -5.52
CA ARG A 99 -15.62 6.53 -4.16
C ARG A 99 -14.35 7.34 -3.93
N PHE A 100 -13.43 7.33 -4.89
CA PHE A 100 -12.07 7.84 -4.68
C PHE A 100 -11.75 9.15 -5.42
N HIS A 101 -12.59 9.62 -6.35
CA HIS A 101 -12.32 10.84 -7.13
C HIS A 101 -12.17 12.11 -6.30
N LEU A 102 -12.77 12.16 -5.11
CA LEU A 102 -12.70 13.30 -4.17
C LEU A 102 -11.66 13.12 -3.07
N GLU A 103 -11.08 11.93 -2.93
CA GLU A 103 -9.95 11.77 -2.02
C GLU A 103 -8.79 12.55 -2.65
N GLU A 104 -8.37 13.66 -2.03
CA GLU A 104 -7.28 14.48 -2.55
C GLU A 104 -6.11 13.57 -2.91
N TRP A 105 -5.77 13.65 -4.20
CA TRP A 105 -4.74 12.91 -4.88
C TRP A 105 -3.37 13.45 -4.46
N ILE A 106 -3.05 13.35 -3.16
CA ILE A 106 -1.77 13.73 -2.57
C ILE A 106 -0.78 12.58 -2.73
#